data_AF-A0A7X7GIB3-F1
#
_entry.id   AF-A0A7X7GIB3-F1
#
_cell.length_a   1.000
_cell.length_b   1.000
_cell.length_c   1.000
_cell.angle_alpha   90.00
_cell.angle_beta   90.00
_cell.angle_gamma   90.00
#
_symmetry.space_group_name_H-M   'P 1'
#
loop_
_entity.id
_entity.type
_entity.pdbx_description
1 polymer ?
#
loop_
_entity_poly.entity_id
_entity_poly.type
_entity_poly.pdbx_seq_one_letter_code
_entity_poly.pdbx_strand_id
1 'polypeptide(L)'
;MTSHHDHLADWLREGERASLDSFLHAHHPDFSLVTTSGDILGLDALRSALSGAGGSRPGLTITIGEVTRLGADTYRFLEQHEINSNVVDLRVVTAVLRGEHVVALQETAKPGPDYRRLRT
;
A
#
# COMPACT_ATOMS: atom_id res chain seq x y z
N MET A 1 0.34 11.55 -0.53
CA MET A 1 0.21 10.10 -0.25
C MET A 1 -1.24 9.61 -0.24
N THR A 2 -2.22 10.38 0.25
CA THR A 2 -3.64 9.96 0.19
C THR A 2 -4.08 9.64 -1.24
N SER A 3 -3.82 10.54 -2.20
CA SER A 3 -4.14 10.30 -3.62
C SER A 3 -3.51 9.05 -4.23
N HIS A 4 -2.30 8.67 -3.80
CA HIS A 4 -1.63 7.44 -4.25
C HIS A 4 -2.41 6.20 -3.80
N HIS A 5 -2.84 6.14 -2.54
CA HIS A 5 -3.63 5.02 -2.03
C HIS A 5 -5.07 5.04 -2.56
N ASP A 6 -5.65 6.21 -2.81
CA ASP A 6 -6.96 6.35 -3.45
C ASP A 6 -6.95 5.71 -4.85
N HIS A 7 -5.93 5.99 -5.66
CA HIS A 7 -5.76 5.36 -6.98
C HIS A 7 -5.62 3.83 -6.90
N LEU A 8 -4.89 3.31 -5.91
CA LEU A 8 -4.80 1.86 -5.70
C LEU A 8 -6.16 1.26 -5.29
N ALA A 9 -6.87 1.93 -4.39
CA ALA A 9 -8.19 1.51 -3.95
C ALA A 9 -9.17 1.49 -5.12
N ASP A 10 -9.21 2.54 -5.94
CA ASP A 10 -10.08 2.64 -7.12
C ASP A 10 -9.76 1.56 -8.16
N TRP A 11 -8.48 1.28 -8.41
CA TRP A 11 -8.08 0.17 -9.29
C TRP A 11 -8.59 -1.17 -8.77
N LEU A 12 -8.31 -1.50 -7.51
CA LEU A 12 -8.68 -2.79 -6.93
C LEU A 12 -10.19 -2.93 -6.73
N ARG A 13 -10.91 -1.82 -6.50
CA ARG A 13 -12.36 -1.79 -6.28
C ARG A 13 -13.15 -1.84 -7.59
N GLU A 14 -12.82 -0.96 -8.54
CA GLU A 14 -13.62 -0.72 -9.75
C GLU A 14 -12.95 -1.22 -11.04
N GLY A 15 -11.64 -1.46 -11.01
CA GLY A 15 -10.89 -1.89 -12.20
C GLY A 15 -10.63 -0.76 -13.19
N GLU A 16 -10.62 0.49 -12.75
CA GLU A 16 -10.37 1.63 -13.62
C GLU A 16 -8.88 1.72 -14.00
N ARG A 17 -8.59 1.50 -15.28
CA ARG A 17 -7.21 1.46 -15.82
C ARG A 17 -6.41 2.74 -15.52
N ALA A 18 -7.05 3.90 -15.59
CA ALA A 18 -6.43 5.20 -15.33
C ALA A 18 -5.93 5.33 -13.88
N SER A 19 -6.62 4.71 -12.93
CA SER A 19 -6.22 4.67 -11.52
C SER A 19 -4.96 3.82 -11.34
N LEU A 20 -4.85 2.66 -12.02
CA LEU A 20 -3.61 1.88 -12.02
C LEU A 20 -2.44 2.68 -12.62
N ASP A 21 -2.67 3.37 -13.73
CA ASP A 21 -1.61 4.15 -14.37
C ASP A 21 -1.15 5.33 -13.50
N SER A 22 -2.09 6.03 -12.84
CA SER A 22 -1.78 7.11 -11.90
C SER A 22 -1.03 6.60 -10.67
N PHE A 23 -1.44 5.45 -10.11
CA PHE A 23 -0.74 4.79 -9.02
C PHE A 23 0.71 4.44 -9.41
N LEU A 24 0.91 3.82 -10.58
CA LEU A 24 2.24 3.43 -11.04
C LEU A 24 3.11 4.64 -11.37
N HIS A 25 2.54 5.73 -11.89
CA HIS A 25 3.27 6.96 -12.21
C HIS A 25 3.81 7.68 -10.96
N ALA A 26 3.18 7.49 -9.81
CA ALA A 26 3.64 8.07 -8.54
C ALA A 26 4.90 7.38 -7.95
N HIS A 27 5.41 6.33 -8.60
CA HIS A 27 6.63 5.64 -8.19
C HIS A 27 7.83 6.09 -9.03
N HIS A 28 8.99 6.19 -8.39
CA HIS A 28 10.26 6.46 -9.07
C HIS A 28 10.70 5.23 -9.90
N PRO A 29 11.45 5.40 -11.01
CA PRO A 29 11.96 4.25 -11.80
C PRO A 29 12.78 3.25 -10.98
N ASP A 30 13.58 3.74 -10.02
CA ASP A 30 14.37 2.92 -9.07
C ASP A 30 13.55 2.38 -7.88
N PHE A 31 12.22 2.33 -7.98
CA PHE A 31 11.35 1.93 -6.89
C PHE A 31 11.64 0.51 -6.39
N SER A 32 11.57 0.32 -5.08
CA SER A 32 11.53 -0.99 -4.44
C SER A 32 10.48 -1.08 -3.33
N LEU A 33 9.84 -2.24 -3.22
CA LEU A 33 8.92 -2.58 -2.14
C LEU A 33 9.39 -3.87 -1.48
N VAL A 34 9.57 -3.84 -0.16
CA VAL A 34 9.67 -5.05 0.66
C VAL A 34 8.26 -5.37 1.19
N THR A 35 7.68 -6.47 0.74
CA THR A 35 6.32 -6.90 1.15
C THR A 35 6.32 -7.41 2.59
N THR A 36 5.13 -7.61 3.15
CA THR A 36 4.97 -8.25 4.46
C THR A 36 5.50 -9.69 4.52
N SER A 37 5.65 -10.36 3.38
CA SER A 37 6.26 -11.69 3.25
C SER A 37 7.78 -11.66 3.09
N GLY A 38 8.37 -10.46 2.94
CA GLY A 38 9.81 -10.28 2.75
C GLY A 38 10.26 -10.34 1.29
N ASP A 39 9.32 -10.45 0.33
CA ASP A 39 9.64 -10.36 -1.09
C ASP A 39 10.05 -8.94 -1.44
N ILE A 40 11.02 -8.80 -2.35
CA ILE A 40 11.46 -7.50 -2.87
C ILE A 40 10.97 -7.33 -4.29
N LEU A 41 10.09 -6.35 -4.49
CA LEU A 41 9.50 -6.04 -5.78
C LEU A 41 10.05 -4.72 -6.31
N GLY A 42 10.56 -4.72 -7.55
CA GLY A 42 10.77 -3.50 -8.33
C GLY A 42 9.49 -3.01 -9.00
N LEU A 43 9.56 -1.86 -9.68
CA LEU A 43 8.39 -1.26 -10.33
C LEU A 43 7.73 -2.17 -11.38
N ASP A 44 8.52 -2.87 -12.19
CA ASP A 44 7.99 -3.78 -13.23
C ASP A 44 7.31 -5.02 -12.64
N ALA A 45 7.85 -5.54 -11.53
CA ALA A 45 7.25 -6.65 -10.80
C ALA A 45 5.92 -6.22 -10.17
N LEU A 46 5.89 -5.03 -9.54
CA LEU A 46 4.67 -4.44 -8.99
C LEU A 46 3.61 -4.21 -10.08
N ARG A 47 4.00 -3.64 -11.23
CA ARG A 47 3.12 -3.47 -12.40
C ARG A 47 2.53 -4.80 -12.85
N SER A 48 3.36 -5.82 -12.96
CA SER A 48 2.93 -7.16 -13.40
C SER A 48 1.94 -7.76 -12.41
N ALA A 49 2.22 -7.68 -11.11
CA ALA A 49 1.35 -8.16 -10.04
C ALA A 49 -0.02 -7.47 -10.03
N LEU A 50 -0.06 -6.18 -10.34
CA LEU A 50 -1.31 -5.40 -10.35
C LEU A 50 -2.10 -5.49 -11.66
N SER A 51 -1.47 -5.86 -12.77
CA SER A 51 -2.06 -5.80 -14.12
C SER A 51 -3.38 -6.57 -14.28
N GLY A 52 -3.56 -7.68 -13.55
CA GLY A 52 -4.78 -8.49 -13.53
C GLY A 52 -5.67 -8.30 -12.30
N ALA A 53 -5.32 -7.39 -11.39
CA ALA A 53 -5.99 -7.24 -10.10
C ALA A 53 -7.16 -6.23 -10.12
N GLY A 54 -7.43 -5.61 -11.26
CA GLY A 54 -8.48 -4.59 -11.39
C GLY A 54 -9.86 -5.13 -11.06
N GLY A 55 -10.59 -4.46 -10.18
CA GLY A 55 -11.93 -4.86 -9.75
C GLY A 55 -11.98 -6.16 -8.94
N SER A 56 -10.82 -6.70 -8.53
CA SER A 56 -10.75 -7.96 -7.77
C SER A 56 -11.23 -7.84 -6.32
N ARG A 57 -11.39 -6.62 -5.80
CA ARG A 57 -11.78 -6.34 -4.41
C ARG A 57 -12.93 -5.31 -4.36
N PRO A 58 -14.14 -5.65 -4.83
CA PRO A 58 -15.29 -4.75 -4.73
C PRO A 58 -15.56 -4.31 -3.28
N GLY A 59 -15.92 -3.05 -3.09
CA GLY A 59 -16.14 -2.46 -1.77
C GLY A 59 -14.87 -2.18 -0.95
N LEU A 60 -13.67 -2.29 -1.56
CA LEU A 60 -12.41 -1.96 -0.90
C LEU A 60 -12.28 -0.45 -0.63
N THR A 61 -11.83 -0.11 0.58
CA THR A 61 -11.25 1.18 0.93
C THR A 61 -9.86 0.97 1.53
N ILE A 62 -8.99 1.96 1.34
CA ILE A 62 -7.66 2.00 1.97
C ILE A 62 -7.61 3.28 2.79
N THR A 63 -7.22 3.18 4.06
CA THR A 63 -7.07 4.35 4.94
C THR A 63 -5.66 4.44 5.49
N ILE A 64 -5.18 5.67 5.64
CA ILE A 64 -3.84 5.99 6.13
C ILE A 64 -3.98 6.76 7.44
N GLY A 65 -3.35 6.23 8.50
CA GLY A 65 -3.36 6.80 9.84
C GLY A 65 -1.98 6.82 10.47
N GLU A 66 -1.88 7.39 11.68
CA GLU A 66 -0.65 7.39 12.50
C GLU A 66 0.61 7.87 11.76
N VAL A 67 0.46 8.84 10.87
CA VAL A 67 1.56 9.32 10.02
C VAL A 67 2.61 10.01 10.89
N THR A 68 3.84 9.48 10.83
CA THR A 68 5.02 9.98 11.52
C THR A 68 6.09 10.31 10.48
N ARG A 69 6.61 11.53 10.49
CA ARG A 69 7.79 11.89 9.69
C ARG A 69 9.06 11.47 10.44
N LEU A 70 9.85 10.58 9.85
CA LEU A 70 11.09 10.05 10.42
C LEU A 70 12.33 10.84 9.96
N GLY A 71 12.25 11.48 8.79
CA GLY A 71 13.34 12.26 8.19
C GLY A 71 12.81 13.24 7.15
N ALA A 72 13.71 13.86 6.37
CA ALA A 72 13.30 14.83 5.35
C ALA A 72 12.27 14.24 4.37
N ASP A 73 12.56 13.04 3.86
CA ASP A 73 11.76 12.36 2.85
C ASP A 73 11.28 10.98 3.32
N THR A 74 11.38 10.69 4.61
CA THR A 74 11.02 9.37 5.17
C THR A 74 9.84 9.50 6.11
N TYR A 75 8.83 8.67 5.88
CA TYR A 75 7.58 8.64 6.62
C TYR A 75 7.27 7.22 7.07
N ARG A 76 6.54 7.10 8.17
CA ARG A 76 5.98 5.86 8.66
C ARG A 76 4.51 6.06 8.95
N PHE A 77 3.66 5.15 8.52
CA PHE A 77 2.22 5.26 8.73
C PHE A 77 1.58 3.88 8.89
N LEU A 78 0.37 3.87 9.45
CA LEU A 78 -0.51 2.73 9.47
C LEU A 78 -1.37 2.75 8.21
N GLU A 79 -1.38 1.65 7.47
CA GLU A 79 -2.24 1.43 6.31
C GLU A 79 -3.21 0.30 6.62
N GLN A 80 -4.49 0.59 6.42
CA GLN A 80 -5.59 -0.33 6.71
C GLN A 80 -6.45 -0.53 5.47
N HIS A 81 -6.65 -1.79 5.08
CA HIS A 81 -7.58 -2.15 4.01
C HIS A 81 -8.86 -2.67 4.63
N GLU A 82 -9.99 -2.14 4.16
CA GLU A 82 -11.31 -2.59 4.57
C GLU A 82 -12.13 -3.01 3.36
N ILE A 83 -12.91 -4.08 3.50
CA ILE A 83 -13.93 -4.47 2.51
C ILE A 83 -15.28 -4.49 3.22
N ASN A 84 -16.21 -3.66 2.75
CA ASN A 84 -17.54 -3.51 3.36
C ASN A 84 -17.43 -3.28 4.90
N SER A 85 -16.54 -2.36 5.30
CA SER A 85 -16.24 -2.00 6.70
C SER A 85 -15.61 -3.10 7.57
N ASN A 86 -15.19 -4.22 6.99
CA ASN A 86 -14.40 -5.23 7.69
C ASN A 86 -12.92 -5.03 7.38
N VAL A 87 -12.09 -4.86 8.41
CA VAL A 87 -10.63 -4.81 8.26
C VAL A 87 -10.14 -6.17 7.78
N VAL A 88 -9.55 -6.20 6.59
CA VAL A 88 -9.01 -7.42 5.96
C VAL A 88 -7.50 -7.43 5.88
N ASP A 89 -6.87 -6.26 6.03
CA ASP A 89 -5.42 -6.13 6.08
C ASP A 89 -5.03 -4.90 6.90
N LEU A 90 -3.91 -5.01 7.61
CA LEU A 90 -3.38 -3.95 8.43
C LEU A 90 -1.85 -4.06 8.43
N ARG A 91 -1.17 -3.00 8.03
CA ARG A 91 0.29 -2.98 7.94
C ARG A 91 0.82 -1.63 8.39
N VAL A 92 2.03 -1.64 8.94
CA VAL A 92 2.82 -0.42 9.08
C VAL A 92 3.74 -0.33 7.89
N VAL A 93 3.74 0.82 7.24
CA VAL A 93 4.57 1.10 6.07
C VAL A 93 5.61 2.13 6.45
N THR A 94 6.86 1.89 6.05
CA THR A 94 7.89 2.93 5.99
C THR A 94 8.10 3.30 4.54
N ALA A 95 7.89 4.58 4.20
CA ALA A 95 8.00 5.11 2.86
C ALA A 95 9.16 6.10 2.76
N VAL A 96 9.92 6.02 1.67
CA VAL A 96 10.95 6.98 1.29
C VAL A 96 10.53 7.64 -0.02
N LEU A 97 10.53 8.97 -0.02
CA LEU A 97 10.18 9.80 -1.17
C LEU A 97 11.43 10.41 -1.81
N ARG A 98 11.31 10.83 -3.08
CA ARG A 98 12.23 11.73 -3.77
C ARG A 98 11.39 12.74 -4.55
N GLY A 99 11.27 13.94 -3.99
CA GLY A 99 10.22 14.87 -4.43
C GLY A 99 8.84 14.23 -4.20
N GLU A 100 8.00 14.23 -5.23
CA GLU A 100 6.64 13.67 -5.16
C GLU A 100 6.60 12.13 -5.39
N HIS A 101 7.72 11.50 -5.76
CA HIS A 101 7.73 10.07 -6.11
C HIS A 101 8.11 9.18 -4.92
N VAL A 102 7.44 8.03 -4.82
CA VAL A 102 7.81 6.96 -3.90
C VAL A 102 9.00 6.19 -4.46
N VAL A 103 10.09 6.10 -3.69
CA VAL A 103 11.32 5.37 -4.07
C VAL A 103 11.44 4.05 -3.33
N ALA A 104 11.02 3.99 -2.06
CA ALA A 104 11.07 2.75 -1.31
C ALA A 104 9.88 2.60 -0.39
N LEU A 105 9.34 1.40 -0.31
CA LEU A 105 8.37 0.98 0.69
C LEU A 105 8.90 -0.25 1.43
N GLN A 106 8.70 -0.28 2.74
CA GLN A 106 8.83 -1.49 3.54
C GLN A 106 7.54 -1.68 4.32
N GLU A 107 6.88 -2.81 4.11
CA GLU A 107 5.66 -3.18 4.80
C GLU A 107 5.97 -4.11 5.98
N THR A 108 5.22 -3.95 7.05
CA THR A 108 5.28 -4.85 8.20
C THR A 108 3.85 -5.15 8.64
N ALA A 109 3.46 -6.41 8.52
CA ALA A 109 2.12 -6.85 8.91
C ALA A 109 1.88 -6.50 10.38
N LYS A 110 0.71 -5.91 10.65
CA LYS A 110 0.19 -5.79 11.99
C LYS A 110 -0.79 -6.92 12.21
N PRO A 111 -0.62 -7.72 13.27
CA PRO A 111 -1.63 -8.70 13.58
C PRO A 111 -2.97 -8.03 13.83
N GLY A 112 -4.05 -8.59 13.28
CA GLY A 112 -5.41 -8.15 13.58
C GLY A 112 -5.75 -8.27 15.07
N PRO A 113 -6.90 -7.73 15.50
CA PRO A 113 -7.30 -7.69 16.91
C PRO A 113 -7.30 -9.05 17.63
N ASP A 114 -7.41 -10.17 16.90
CA ASP A 114 -7.39 -11.53 17.47
C ASP A 114 -6.01 -12.06 17.89
N TYR A 115 -4.91 -11.41 17.51
CA TYR A 115 -3.56 -11.91 17.82
C TYR A 115 -3.19 -11.83 19.30
N ARG A 116 -3.92 -11.04 20.11
CA ARG A 116 -3.70 -10.98 21.57
C ARG A 116 -4.11 -12.26 22.32
N ARG A 117 -4.82 -13.20 21.68
CA ARG A 117 -5.29 -14.44 22.35
C ARG A 117 -4.30 -15.61 22.35
N LEU A 118 -3.14 -15.48 21.69
CA LEU A 118 -2.14 -16.56 21.61
C LEU A 118 -0.96 -16.40 22.59
N ARG A 119 -1.09 -15.54 23.60
CA ARG A 119 -0.10 -15.36 24.67
C ARG A 119 -0.74 -15.30 26.06
N THR A 120 -1.49 -16.35 26.41
CA THR A 120 -1.85 -16.69 27.79
C THR A 120 -1.62 -18.18 27.99
#